data_AF-A0A923IJ58-F1
#
_entry.id   AF-A0A923IJ58-F1
#
_cell.length_a   1.000
_cell.length_b   1.000
_cell.length_c   1.000
_cell.angle_alpha   90.00
_cell.angle_beta   90.00
_cell.angle_gamma   90.00
#
_symmetry.space_group_name_H-M   'P 1'
#
loop_
_entity.id
_entity.type
_entity.pdbx_description
1 polymer ?
#
loop_
_entity_poly.entity_id
_entity_poly.type
_entity_poly.pdbx_seq_one_letter_code
_entity_poly.pdbx_strand_id
1 'polypeptide(L)'
;MEVKFQFNIKILFVTILSFSFFQLWSQNTLEVDEIIFKVYNQDFNEVPEKIETLRKTSPQISQYIKIDYLWWKMISFYSNSNESEFIAELDELKDDNKIFEYQNYDRLIYFTYQIRYENLKDKKFSKYLTLLKFHFFMKTIDMNSTIESTSFVVCMFKLMNELDEFMKYKFLYDHGFNTKINLEKCSISLQRIENIHNYEYKSFDVVKTYLLAKIYLEIENDNQKALNKFQKLSKLFPGNNIFKLTVTSITNR
;
A
#
# COMPACT_ATOMS: atom_id res chain seq x y z
N MET A 1 -27.06 -25.48 9.58
CA MET A 1 -26.01 -25.42 8.56
C MET A 1 -25.31 -24.07 8.74
N GLU A 2 -24.36 -24.02 9.67
CA GLU A 2 -23.62 -22.78 9.96
C GLU A 2 -22.68 -22.51 8.80
N VAL A 3 -23.00 -21.50 7.99
CA VAL A 3 -22.04 -20.93 7.04
C VAL A 3 -20.96 -20.27 7.88
N LYS A 4 -19.93 -21.03 8.22
CA LYS A 4 -18.69 -20.52 8.80
C LYS A 4 -18.04 -19.62 7.76
N PHE A 5 -18.45 -18.35 7.77
CA PHE A 5 -17.85 -17.23 7.04
C PHE A 5 -16.48 -16.93 7.67
N GLN A 6 -15.55 -17.89 7.60
CA GLN A 6 -14.16 -17.67 7.99
C GLN A 6 -13.45 -16.94 6.86
N PHE A 7 -13.73 -15.65 6.79
CA PHE A 7 -13.00 -14.66 6.03
C PHE A 7 -11.55 -14.69 6.56
N ASN A 8 -10.67 -15.47 5.91
CA ASN A 8 -9.22 -15.39 6.14
C ASN A 8 -8.67 -14.10 5.49
N ILE A 9 -9.18 -12.95 5.95
CA ILE A 9 -8.71 -11.60 5.62
C ILE A 9 -7.41 -11.30 6.36
N LYS A 10 -6.41 -12.16 6.26
CA LYS A 10 -5.04 -11.76 6.64
C LYS A 10 -4.39 -10.90 5.55
N ILE A 11 -5.06 -10.75 4.42
CA ILE A 11 -4.52 -10.28 3.16
C ILE A 11 -5.16 -8.93 2.82
N LEU A 12 -4.45 -7.83 3.11
CA LEU A 12 -4.26 -6.73 2.17
C LEU A 12 -3.21 -5.75 2.74
N PHE A 13 -1.94 -6.01 2.43
CA PHE A 13 -0.83 -5.11 2.78
C PHE A 13 -0.46 -4.28 1.57
N VAL A 14 -1.08 -3.11 1.40
CA VAL A 14 -0.33 -2.03 0.77
C VAL A 14 0.56 -1.49 1.88
N THR A 15 1.88 -1.35 1.73
CA THR A 15 2.68 -0.61 2.72
C THR A 15 3.56 0.46 2.10
N ILE A 16 3.34 0.82 0.84
CA ILE A 16 4.24 1.74 0.13
C ILE A 16 3.40 2.62 -0.79
N LEU A 17 2.52 3.46 -0.25
CA LEU A 17 1.89 4.49 -1.09
C LEU A 17 2.65 5.81 -1.00
N SER A 18 3.22 6.12 0.15
CA SER A 18 4.06 7.28 0.38
C SER A 18 5.17 7.38 -0.64
N PHE A 19 6.13 6.44 -0.67
CA PHE A 19 7.38 6.56 -1.43
C PHE A 19 7.20 7.05 -2.87
N SER A 20 6.05 6.71 -3.42
CA SER A 20 5.85 6.60 -4.82
C SER A 20 5.01 7.78 -5.32
N PHE A 21 4.03 8.24 -4.53
CA PHE A 21 3.27 9.46 -4.86
C PHE A 21 4.15 10.71 -4.95
N PHE A 22 5.34 10.74 -4.35
CA PHE A 22 6.08 11.99 -4.21
C PHE A 22 7.06 12.32 -5.32
N GLN A 23 7.60 11.33 -6.03
CA GLN A 23 8.55 11.62 -7.11
C GLN A 23 7.89 12.36 -8.29
N LEU A 24 6.56 12.32 -8.39
CA LEU A 24 5.80 13.08 -9.39
C LEU A 24 5.66 14.58 -9.06
N TRP A 25 5.82 14.97 -7.78
CA TRP A 25 5.33 16.28 -7.30
C TRP A 25 6.40 17.18 -6.69
N SER A 26 7.59 16.68 -6.38
CA SER A 26 8.63 17.52 -5.78
C SER A 26 9.69 17.93 -6.80
N GLN A 27 9.97 19.23 -6.92
CA GLN A 27 11.28 19.72 -7.37
C GLN A 27 12.42 19.30 -6.40
N ASN A 28 12.05 18.88 -5.18
CA ASN A 28 12.93 18.41 -4.10
C ASN A 28 12.98 16.88 -3.97
N THR A 29 13.13 16.14 -5.07
CA THR A 29 13.12 14.66 -5.08
C THR A 29 14.10 14.04 -4.07
N LEU A 30 15.26 14.69 -3.87
CA LEU A 30 16.28 14.25 -2.93
C LEU A 30 15.82 14.30 -1.46
N GLU A 31 15.11 15.34 -1.04
CA GLU A 31 14.66 15.52 0.35
C GLU A 31 13.57 14.50 0.71
N VAL A 32 12.62 14.32 -0.21
CA VAL A 32 11.58 13.30 -0.13
C VAL A 32 12.18 11.90 -0.06
N ASP A 33 13.10 11.57 -0.97
CA ASP A 33 13.74 10.26 -1.02
C ASP A 33 14.52 9.96 0.28
N GLU A 34 15.18 10.97 0.86
CA GLU A 34 15.91 10.83 2.11
C GLU A 34 14.98 10.53 3.30
N ILE A 35 13.89 11.29 3.44
CA ILE A 35 12.91 11.08 4.52
C ILE A 35 12.37 9.65 4.44
N ILE A 36 12.07 9.19 3.23
CA ILE A 36 11.42 7.90 3.05
C ILE A 36 12.43 6.78 3.23
N PHE A 37 13.67 6.94 2.76
CA PHE A 37 14.73 5.99 3.06
C PHE A 37 14.90 5.82 4.58
N LYS A 38 14.86 6.91 5.35
CA LYS A 38 14.90 6.87 6.82
C LYS A 38 13.70 6.13 7.42
N VAL A 39 12.47 6.48 7.01
CA VAL A 39 11.24 5.80 7.45
C VAL A 39 11.31 4.29 7.22
N TYR A 40 11.73 3.86 6.02
CA TYR A 40 11.77 2.45 5.66
C TYR A 40 12.92 1.70 6.33
N ASN A 41 14.02 2.37 6.66
CA ASN A 41 15.07 1.81 7.49
C ASN A 41 14.74 1.86 8.99
N GLN A 42 13.56 2.35 9.38
CA GLN A 42 13.14 2.50 10.77
C GLN A 42 14.04 3.46 11.57
N ASP A 43 14.71 4.39 10.89
CA ASP A 43 15.47 5.50 11.50
C ASP A 43 14.55 6.72 11.66
N PHE A 44 13.89 6.82 12.82
CA PHE A 44 12.81 7.79 13.04
C PHE A 44 13.24 9.11 13.69
N ASN A 45 14.48 9.23 14.17
CA ASN A 45 14.87 10.34 15.06
C ASN A 45 14.75 11.72 14.38
N GLU A 46 15.13 11.83 13.11
CA GLU A 46 15.15 13.10 12.36
C GLU A 46 13.95 13.28 11.42
N VAL A 47 13.10 12.26 11.30
CA VAL A 47 11.97 12.25 10.35
C VAL A 47 10.97 13.38 10.65
N PRO A 48 10.55 13.65 11.92
CA PRO A 48 9.61 14.74 12.20
C PRO A 48 10.10 16.12 11.76
N GLU A 49 11.37 16.44 11.99
CA GLU A 49 11.95 17.74 11.64
C GLU A 49 12.03 17.92 10.12
N LYS A 50 12.43 16.88 9.39
CA LYS A 50 12.46 16.90 7.93
C LYS A 50 11.06 17.01 7.32
N ILE A 51 10.06 16.35 7.89
CA ILE A 51 8.65 16.49 7.48
C ILE A 51 8.19 17.95 7.68
N GLU A 52 8.47 18.57 8.82
CA GLU A 52 8.04 19.95 9.07
C GLU A 52 8.77 20.96 8.17
N THR A 53 10.02 20.67 7.78
CA THR A 53 10.75 21.46 6.78
C THR A 53 10.09 21.34 5.41
N LEU A 54 9.80 20.11 4.97
CA LEU A 54 9.11 19.83 3.71
C LEU A 54 7.70 20.44 3.66
N ARG A 55 7.00 20.51 4.79
CA ARG A 55 5.66 21.12 4.88
C ARG A 55 5.63 22.56 4.36
N LYS A 56 6.73 23.30 4.49
CA LYS A 56 6.83 24.71 4.04
C LYS A 56 6.82 24.84 2.52
N THR A 57 7.38 23.85 1.82
CA THR A 57 7.54 23.87 0.36
C THR A 57 6.52 22.98 -0.34
N SER A 58 6.02 21.94 0.34
CA SER A 58 5.08 20.96 -0.23
C SER A 58 4.16 20.39 0.88
N PRO A 59 3.15 21.15 1.32
CA PRO A 59 2.27 20.77 2.44
C PRO A 59 1.56 19.42 2.24
N GLN A 60 1.03 19.18 1.04
CA GLN A 60 0.28 17.95 0.75
C GLN A 60 1.20 16.71 0.74
N ILE A 61 2.39 16.84 0.14
CA ILE A 61 3.41 15.79 0.12
C ILE A 61 3.82 15.47 1.57
N SER A 62 4.08 16.50 2.36
CA SER A 62 4.42 16.35 3.78
C SER A 62 3.35 15.58 4.56
N GLN A 63 2.06 15.87 4.34
CA GLN A 63 0.96 15.16 5.02
C GLN A 63 1.00 13.65 4.73
N TYR A 64 1.16 13.27 3.47
CA TYR A 64 1.21 11.84 3.10
C TYR A 64 2.46 11.13 3.64
N ILE A 65 3.62 11.80 3.67
CA ILE A 65 4.85 11.24 4.27
C ILE A 65 4.61 11.04 5.77
N LYS A 66 3.98 12.01 6.43
CA LYS A 66 3.65 11.94 7.84
C LYS A 66 2.75 10.75 8.15
N ILE A 67 1.74 10.48 7.34
CA ILE A 67 0.88 9.29 7.50
C ILE A 67 1.69 7.99 7.44
N ASP A 68 2.61 7.87 6.49
CA ASP A 68 3.45 6.66 6.38
C ASP A 68 4.46 6.53 7.51
N TYR A 69 5.12 7.63 7.87
CA TYR A 69 5.98 7.69 9.05
C TYR A 69 5.23 7.24 10.31
N LEU A 70 4.06 7.79 10.58
CA LEU A 70 3.24 7.44 11.74
C LEU A 70 2.79 5.98 11.69
N TRP A 71 2.45 5.46 10.51
CA TRP A 71 2.14 4.04 10.31
C TRP A 71 3.33 3.16 10.70
N TRP A 72 4.52 3.41 10.12
CA TRP A 72 5.73 2.62 10.39
C TRP A 72 6.17 2.73 11.85
N LYS A 73 6.09 3.94 12.43
CA LYS A 73 6.34 4.17 13.86
C LYS A 73 5.37 3.37 14.73
N MET A 74 4.07 3.39 14.42
CA MET A 74 3.04 2.64 15.16
C MET A 74 3.28 1.13 15.13
N ILE A 75 3.59 0.54 13.97
CA ILE A 75 3.79 -0.91 13.87
C ILE A 75 5.15 -1.38 14.40
N SER A 76 6.14 -0.49 14.46
CA SER A 76 7.49 -0.80 14.95
C SER A 76 7.62 -0.56 16.45
N PHE A 77 6.92 0.46 16.98
CA PHE A 77 6.93 0.89 18.38
C PHE A 77 5.50 1.19 18.86
N TYR A 78 4.70 0.14 19.02
CA TYR A 78 3.28 0.31 19.34
C TYR A 78 3.06 1.04 20.68
N SER A 79 2.25 2.10 20.65
CA SER A 79 1.73 2.80 21.82
C SER A 79 0.39 3.46 21.50
N ASN A 80 -0.45 3.71 22.51
CA ASN A 80 -1.73 4.40 22.31
C ASN A 80 -1.52 5.82 21.74
N SER A 81 -0.45 6.51 22.11
CA SER A 81 -0.11 7.84 21.56
C SER A 81 0.16 7.76 20.06
N ASN A 82 1.01 6.82 19.63
CA ASN A 82 1.36 6.66 18.22
C ASN A 82 0.14 6.28 17.37
N GLU A 83 -0.76 5.46 17.92
CA GLU A 83 -2.02 5.13 17.27
C GLU A 83 -2.94 6.34 17.14
N SER A 84 -3.14 7.12 18.22
CA SER A 84 -3.97 8.31 18.19
C SER A 84 -3.44 9.37 17.21
N GLU A 85 -2.12 9.59 17.18
CA GLU A 85 -1.47 10.48 16.20
C GLU A 85 -1.72 10.01 14.77
N PHE A 86 -1.56 8.72 14.49
CA PHE A 86 -1.81 8.14 13.17
C PHE A 86 -3.27 8.31 12.73
N ILE A 87 -4.23 8.00 13.61
CA ILE A 87 -5.66 8.10 13.30
C ILE A 87 -6.05 9.56 13.04
N ALA A 88 -5.57 10.49 13.87
CA ALA A 88 -5.84 11.91 13.68
C ALA A 88 -5.35 12.39 12.31
N GLU A 89 -4.11 12.05 11.93
CA GLU A 89 -3.55 12.41 10.63
C GLU A 89 -4.30 11.77 9.46
N LEU A 90 -4.73 10.52 9.62
CA LEU A 90 -5.50 9.80 8.60
C LEU A 90 -6.91 10.40 8.42
N ASP A 91 -7.53 10.83 9.51
CA ASP A 91 -8.87 11.44 9.50
C ASP A 91 -8.87 12.81 8.83
N GLU A 92 -7.75 13.53 8.81
CA GLU A 92 -7.60 14.76 8.04
C GLU A 92 -7.74 14.54 6.51
N LEU A 93 -7.56 13.32 6.01
CA LEU A 93 -7.78 12.98 4.59
C LEU A 93 -9.26 12.70 4.26
N LYS A 94 -10.14 12.60 5.26
CA LYS A 94 -11.58 12.38 5.04
C LYS A 94 -12.32 13.64 4.60
N ASP A 95 -11.74 14.81 4.79
CA ASP A 95 -12.43 16.08 4.58
C ASP A 95 -12.67 16.34 3.08
N ASP A 96 -13.93 16.17 2.66
CA ASP A 96 -14.40 16.40 1.29
C ASP A 96 -14.30 17.89 0.85
N ASN A 97 -13.95 18.81 1.75
CA ASN A 97 -13.79 20.24 1.45
C ASN A 97 -12.42 20.61 0.84
N LYS A 98 -11.51 19.65 0.63
CA LYS A 98 -10.18 19.91 0.06
C LYS A 98 -10.21 20.16 -1.45
N ILE A 99 -9.19 20.88 -1.95
CA ILE A 99 -9.00 21.28 -3.35
C ILE A 99 -9.21 20.09 -4.31
N PHE A 100 -10.06 20.27 -5.34
CA PHE A 100 -10.51 19.24 -6.29
C PHE A 100 -9.39 18.40 -6.91
N GLU A 101 -8.21 18.99 -7.10
CA GLU A 101 -7.05 18.36 -7.75
C GLU A 101 -6.49 17.15 -6.96
N TYR A 102 -6.58 17.15 -5.62
CA TYR A 102 -5.97 16.11 -4.78
C TYR A 102 -6.95 15.09 -4.20
N GLN A 103 -8.26 15.28 -4.41
CA GLN A 103 -9.29 14.48 -3.76
C GLN A 103 -9.18 12.97 -4.05
N ASN A 104 -8.79 12.60 -5.27
CA ASN A 104 -8.60 11.18 -5.61
C ASN A 104 -7.38 10.57 -4.90
N TYR A 105 -6.33 11.35 -4.65
CA TYR A 105 -5.15 10.89 -3.92
C TYR A 105 -5.42 10.76 -2.43
N ASP A 106 -6.07 11.76 -1.84
CA ASP A 106 -6.49 11.73 -0.44
C ASP A 106 -7.35 10.50 -0.17
N ARG A 107 -8.35 10.24 -1.02
CA ARG A 107 -9.20 9.06 -0.92
C ARG A 107 -8.42 7.76 -1.08
N LEU A 108 -7.51 7.68 -2.06
CA LEU A 108 -6.71 6.47 -2.26
C LEU A 108 -5.80 6.17 -1.07
N ILE A 109 -5.09 7.18 -0.57
CA ILE A 109 -4.22 7.08 0.61
C ILE A 109 -5.07 6.72 1.82
N TYR A 110 -6.16 7.44 2.05
CA TYR A 110 -7.09 7.19 3.14
C TYR A 110 -7.58 5.74 3.15
N PHE A 111 -8.21 5.27 2.07
CA PHE A 111 -8.75 3.90 2.01
C PHE A 111 -7.65 2.88 2.27
N THR A 112 -6.49 3.10 1.69
CA THR A 112 -5.38 2.17 1.82
C THR A 112 -4.88 2.07 3.27
N TYR A 113 -4.69 3.20 3.96
CA TYR A 113 -4.25 3.20 5.36
C TYR A 113 -5.35 2.77 6.33
N GLN A 114 -6.61 3.12 6.04
CA GLN A 114 -7.77 2.70 6.82
C GLN A 114 -7.91 1.17 6.81
N ILE A 115 -7.82 0.53 5.63
CA ILE A 115 -7.87 -0.93 5.51
C ILE A 115 -6.74 -1.58 6.31
N ARG A 116 -5.52 -1.02 6.26
CA ARG A 116 -4.37 -1.52 7.04
C ARG A 116 -4.64 -1.46 8.55
N TYR A 117 -5.14 -0.32 9.01
CA TYR A 117 -5.44 -0.09 10.42
C TYR A 117 -6.56 -1.02 10.91
N GLU A 118 -7.64 -1.14 10.14
CA GLU A 118 -8.73 -2.07 10.45
C GLU A 118 -8.26 -3.52 10.47
N ASN A 119 -7.28 -3.88 9.62
CA ASN A 119 -6.66 -5.19 9.66
C ASN A 119 -5.80 -5.42 10.91
N LEU A 120 -4.94 -4.46 11.25
CA LEU A 120 -4.10 -4.50 12.45
C LEU A 120 -4.94 -4.66 13.72
N LYS A 121 -6.16 -4.10 13.73
CA LYS A 121 -7.11 -4.14 14.85
C LYS A 121 -8.15 -5.25 14.77
N ASP A 122 -8.04 -6.15 13.80
CA ASP A 122 -9.02 -7.23 13.54
C ASP A 122 -10.48 -6.73 13.42
N LYS A 123 -10.69 -5.51 12.90
CA LYS A 123 -12.01 -4.89 12.67
C LYS A 123 -12.65 -5.41 11.38
N LYS A 124 -12.98 -6.70 11.34
CA LYS A 124 -13.45 -7.41 10.12
C LYS A 124 -14.61 -6.74 9.39
N PHE A 125 -15.65 -6.32 10.12
CA PHE A 125 -16.83 -5.68 9.52
C PHE A 125 -16.51 -4.29 8.94
N SER A 126 -15.80 -3.45 9.72
CA SER A 126 -15.36 -2.13 9.27
C SER A 126 -14.51 -2.23 8.00
N LYS A 127 -13.55 -3.16 8.01
CA LYS A 127 -12.71 -3.48 6.86
C LYS A 127 -13.50 -3.83 5.60
N TYR A 128 -14.53 -4.66 5.73
CA TYR A 128 -15.38 -5.02 4.60
C TYR A 128 -16.09 -3.80 4.01
N LEU A 129 -16.64 -2.93 4.86
CA LEU A 129 -17.25 -1.68 4.41
C LEU A 129 -16.25 -0.76 3.71
N THR A 130 -15.04 -0.63 4.25
CA THR A 130 -13.97 0.17 3.65
C THR A 130 -13.54 -0.39 2.30
N LEU A 131 -13.40 -1.71 2.17
CA LEU A 131 -13.10 -2.39 0.89
C LEU A 131 -14.20 -2.16 -0.16
N LEU A 132 -15.47 -2.23 0.23
CA LEU A 132 -16.58 -1.92 -0.69
C LEU A 132 -16.50 -0.47 -1.17
N LYS A 133 -16.30 0.49 -0.26
CA LYS A 133 -16.13 1.90 -0.61
C LYS A 133 -14.94 2.11 -1.54
N PHE A 134 -13.83 1.45 -1.26
CA PHE A 134 -12.64 1.47 -2.10
C PHE A 134 -12.93 0.93 -3.51
N HIS A 135 -13.59 -0.22 -3.63
CA HIS A 135 -13.99 -0.80 -4.91
C HIS A 135 -14.88 0.15 -5.74
N PHE A 136 -15.89 0.75 -5.11
CA PHE A 136 -16.73 1.74 -5.78
C PHE A 136 -15.93 2.97 -6.20
N PHE A 137 -15.06 3.48 -5.34
CA PHE A 137 -14.15 4.57 -5.67
C PHE A 137 -13.28 4.24 -6.90
N MET A 138 -12.63 3.08 -6.94
CA MET A 138 -11.80 2.67 -8.08
C MET A 138 -12.58 2.61 -9.39
N LYS A 139 -13.87 2.24 -9.36
CA LYS A 139 -14.75 2.27 -10.55
C LYS A 139 -15.11 3.66 -11.05
N THR A 140 -15.00 4.68 -10.20
CA THR A 140 -15.25 6.07 -10.62
C THR A 140 -14.05 6.73 -11.29
N ILE A 141 -12.87 6.10 -11.22
CA ILE A 141 -11.64 6.62 -11.81
C ILE A 141 -11.59 6.24 -13.28
N ASP A 142 -11.74 7.23 -14.15
CA ASP A 142 -11.52 7.03 -15.58
C ASP A 142 -10.02 7.04 -15.90
N MET A 143 -9.46 5.86 -16.12
CA MET A 143 -8.04 5.69 -16.44
C MET A 143 -7.68 6.04 -17.89
N ASN A 144 -8.68 6.32 -18.75
CA ASN A 144 -8.48 6.55 -20.17
C ASN A 144 -8.50 8.04 -20.56
N SER A 145 -9.07 8.92 -19.73
CA SER A 145 -9.33 10.31 -20.13
C SER A 145 -8.28 11.34 -19.76
N THR A 146 -7.28 11.01 -18.94
CA THR A 146 -6.27 12.00 -18.57
C THR A 146 -4.95 11.34 -18.17
N ILE A 147 -3.85 11.92 -18.68
CA ILE A 147 -2.44 11.69 -18.30
C ILE A 147 -1.70 10.65 -19.16
N GLU A 148 -0.49 11.03 -19.57
CA GLU A 148 0.49 10.15 -20.22
C GLU A 148 0.58 8.81 -19.48
N SER A 149 0.44 7.73 -20.23
CA SER A 149 0.25 6.35 -19.72
C SER A 149 1.35 5.81 -18.78
N THR A 150 2.44 6.57 -18.64
CA THR A 150 3.66 6.31 -17.86
C THR A 150 3.77 7.14 -16.58
N SER A 151 2.87 8.09 -16.33
CA SER A 151 2.93 8.85 -15.07
C SER A 151 2.81 7.90 -13.87
N PHE A 152 3.56 8.21 -12.82
CA PHE A 152 3.54 7.43 -11.59
C PHE A 152 2.11 7.22 -11.05
N VAL A 153 1.29 8.28 -11.08
CA VAL A 153 -0.12 8.27 -10.67
C VAL A 153 -0.91 7.21 -11.43
N VAL A 154 -0.80 7.20 -12.76
CA VAL A 154 -1.52 6.23 -13.60
C VAL A 154 -1.04 4.82 -13.29
N CYS A 155 0.26 4.62 -13.10
CA CYS A 155 0.81 3.32 -12.70
C CYS A 155 0.27 2.86 -11.33
N MET A 156 0.10 3.76 -10.37
CA MET A 156 -0.50 3.42 -9.08
C MET A 156 -1.97 3.10 -9.15
N PHE A 157 -2.76 3.90 -9.86
CA PHE A 157 -4.17 3.58 -10.03
C PHE A 157 -4.34 2.24 -10.77
N LYS A 158 -3.54 1.98 -11.81
CA LYS A 158 -3.50 0.67 -12.49
C LYS A 158 -3.14 -0.46 -11.53
N LEU A 159 -2.08 -0.28 -10.73
CA LEU A 159 -1.65 -1.27 -9.73
C LEU A 159 -2.77 -1.56 -8.71
N MET A 160 -3.40 -0.51 -8.19
CA MET A 160 -4.47 -0.62 -7.20
C MET A 160 -5.75 -1.24 -7.79
N ASN A 161 -6.05 -0.97 -9.06
CA ASN A 161 -7.18 -1.58 -9.76
C ASN A 161 -6.94 -3.07 -10.05
N GLU A 162 -5.75 -3.44 -10.50
CA GLU A 162 -5.42 -4.85 -10.73
C GLU A 162 -5.35 -5.64 -9.41
N LEU A 163 -4.93 -5.00 -8.31
CA LEU A 163 -5.05 -5.59 -6.97
C LEU A 163 -6.51 -5.83 -6.57
N ASP A 164 -7.38 -4.84 -6.78
CA ASP A 164 -8.81 -4.97 -6.48
C ASP A 164 -9.45 -6.12 -7.28
N GLU A 165 -9.21 -6.18 -8.59
CA GLU A 165 -9.70 -7.27 -9.44
C GLU A 165 -9.11 -8.63 -9.05
N PHE A 166 -7.81 -8.71 -8.78
CA PHE A 166 -7.18 -9.94 -8.27
C PHE A 166 -7.89 -10.45 -7.01
N MET A 167 -8.12 -9.56 -6.04
CA MET A 167 -8.76 -9.92 -4.77
C MET A 167 -10.21 -10.34 -4.94
N LYS A 168 -10.97 -9.61 -5.77
CA LYS A 168 -12.35 -9.94 -6.10
C LYS A 168 -12.47 -11.33 -6.72
N TYR A 169 -11.63 -11.66 -7.70
CA TYR A 169 -11.69 -12.99 -8.32
C TYR A 169 -11.18 -14.07 -7.39
N LYS A 170 -10.16 -13.78 -6.56
CA LYS A 170 -9.64 -14.74 -5.60
C LYS A 170 -10.72 -15.11 -4.58
N PHE A 171 -11.46 -14.11 -4.09
CA PHE A 171 -12.62 -14.34 -3.24
C PHE A 171 -13.66 -15.24 -3.91
N LEU A 172 -14.06 -14.95 -5.15
CA LEU A 172 -15.06 -15.75 -5.85
C LEU A 172 -14.58 -17.20 -6.09
N TYR A 173 -13.30 -17.37 -6.41
CA TYR A 173 -12.65 -18.67 -6.54
C TYR A 173 -12.68 -19.46 -5.21
N ASP A 174 -12.24 -18.85 -4.11
CA ASP A 174 -12.17 -19.50 -2.79
C ASP A 174 -13.56 -19.91 -2.26
N HIS A 175 -14.63 -19.28 -2.75
CA HIS A 175 -16.03 -19.61 -2.40
C HIS A 175 -16.73 -20.49 -3.44
N GLY A 176 -16.01 -21.06 -4.40
CA GLY A 176 -16.55 -22.05 -5.34
C GLY A 176 -17.38 -21.48 -6.50
N PHE A 177 -17.46 -20.16 -6.66
CA PHE A 177 -18.17 -19.55 -7.78
C PHE A 177 -17.30 -19.64 -9.04
N ASN A 178 -17.81 -20.23 -10.13
CA ASN A 178 -17.17 -20.29 -11.45
C ASN A 178 -15.64 -20.47 -11.38
N THR A 179 -15.19 -21.47 -10.61
CA THR A 179 -13.80 -21.58 -10.14
C THR A 179 -12.76 -21.50 -11.25
N LYS A 180 -13.00 -22.15 -12.39
CA LYS A 180 -12.10 -22.09 -13.55
C LYS A 180 -11.91 -20.66 -14.09
N ILE A 181 -13.00 -19.94 -14.31
CA ILE A 181 -12.98 -18.58 -14.85
C ILE A 181 -12.34 -17.63 -13.85
N ASN A 182 -12.68 -17.75 -12.57
CA ASN A 182 -12.15 -16.85 -11.55
C ASN A 182 -10.67 -17.10 -11.27
N LEU A 183 -10.20 -18.36 -11.30
CA LEU A 183 -8.77 -18.67 -11.23
C LEU A 183 -8.00 -18.08 -12.41
N GLU A 184 -8.54 -18.20 -13.62
CA GLU A 184 -7.94 -17.60 -14.83
C GLU A 184 -7.83 -16.07 -14.68
N LYS A 185 -8.90 -15.41 -14.23
CA LYS A 185 -8.88 -13.97 -14.01
C LYS A 185 -7.94 -13.53 -12.89
N CYS A 186 -7.79 -14.31 -11.81
CA CYS A 186 -6.76 -14.08 -10.79
C CYS A 186 -5.38 -14.08 -11.42
N SER A 187 -5.06 -15.13 -12.20
CA SER A 187 -3.78 -15.26 -12.88
C SER A 187 -3.51 -14.09 -13.83
N ILE A 188 -4.53 -13.64 -14.58
CA ILE A 188 -4.43 -12.48 -15.48
C ILE A 188 -4.11 -11.21 -14.68
N SER A 189 -4.85 -10.92 -13.61
CA SER A 189 -4.59 -9.71 -12.80
C SER A 189 -3.23 -9.77 -12.11
N LEU A 190 -2.80 -10.93 -11.61
CA LEU A 190 -1.46 -11.09 -11.05
C LEU A 190 -0.36 -10.85 -12.09
N GLN A 191 -0.51 -11.42 -13.28
CA GLN A 191 0.42 -11.19 -14.40
C GLN A 191 0.45 -9.71 -14.80
N ARG A 192 -0.70 -9.02 -14.79
CA ARG A 192 -0.75 -7.57 -15.04
C ARG A 192 -0.03 -6.80 -13.95
N ILE A 193 -0.24 -7.12 -12.67
CA ILE A 193 0.50 -6.51 -11.56
C ILE A 193 2.00 -6.67 -11.78
N GLU A 194 2.48 -7.89 -12.09
CA GLU A 194 3.90 -8.17 -12.36
C GLU A 194 4.45 -7.28 -13.49
N ASN A 195 3.69 -7.12 -14.56
CA ASN A 195 4.06 -6.41 -15.78
C ASN A 195 3.85 -4.89 -15.74
N ILE A 196 3.17 -4.33 -14.74
CA ILE A 196 3.13 -2.87 -14.60
C ILE A 196 4.54 -2.44 -14.24
N HIS A 197 5.19 -1.71 -15.15
CA HIS A 197 6.51 -1.13 -14.92
C HIS A 197 6.41 0.38 -15.02
N ASN A 198 7.16 1.04 -14.15
CA ASN A 198 7.44 2.44 -14.28
C ASN A 198 8.96 2.64 -14.15
N TYR A 199 9.61 2.92 -15.29
CA TYR A 199 11.06 3.04 -15.36
C TYR A 199 11.59 4.34 -14.75
N GLU A 200 10.73 5.34 -14.62
CA GLU A 200 11.10 6.67 -14.11
C GLU A 200 11.16 6.68 -12.58
N TYR A 201 10.33 5.87 -11.92
CA TYR A 201 10.12 5.97 -10.48
C TYR A 201 10.51 4.67 -9.76
N LYS A 202 11.73 4.66 -9.19
CA LYS A 202 12.24 3.55 -8.35
C LYS A 202 11.28 3.23 -7.21
N SER A 203 10.60 4.25 -6.72
CA SER A 203 9.63 4.15 -5.66
C SER A 203 8.43 3.29 -6.00
N PHE A 204 7.95 3.35 -7.24
CA PHE A 204 6.90 2.47 -7.74
C PHE A 204 7.32 0.99 -7.65
N ASP A 205 8.55 0.68 -8.09
CA ASP A 205 9.06 -0.69 -8.09
C ASP A 205 9.18 -1.26 -6.68
N VAL A 206 9.51 -0.42 -5.70
CA VAL A 206 9.52 -0.81 -4.29
C VAL A 206 8.12 -1.21 -3.82
N VAL A 207 7.06 -0.41 -4.11
CA VAL A 207 5.66 -0.77 -3.80
C VAL A 207 5.28 -2.10 -4.39
N LYS A 208 5.49 -2.21 -5.71
CA LYS A 208 5.10 -3.38 -6.47
C LYS A 208 5.82 -4.61 -5.95
N THR A 209 7.13 -4.50 -5.69
CA THR A 209 7.95 -5.59 -5.15
C THR A 209 7.39 -6.07 -3.81
N TYR A 210 7.05 -5.17 -2.89
CA TYR A 210 6.49 -5.54 -1.60
C TYR A 210 5.09 -6.17 -1.71
N LEU A 211 4.20 -5.59 -2.51
CA LEU A 211 2.87 -6.14 -2.77
C LEU A 211 2.94 -7.56 -3.30
N LEU A 212 3.77 -7.77 -4.34
CA LEU A 212 3.99 -9.09 -4.92
C LEU A 212 4.58 -10.05 -3.87
N ALA A 213 5.55 -9.61 -3.06
CA ALA A 213 6.12 -10.44 -1.99
C ALA A 213 5.03 -10.97 -1.05
N LYS A 214 4.08 -10.10 -0.69
CA LYS A 214 2.94 -10.43 0.17
C LYS A 214 1.92 -11.34 -0.51
N ILE A 215 1.55 -11.05 -1.76
CA ILE A 215 0.65 -11.91 -2.54
C ILE A 215 1.21 -13.33 -2.63
N TYR A 216 2.48 -13.48 -3.00
CA TYR A 216 3.09 -14.79 -3.10
C TYR A 216 3.17 -15.50 -1.76
N LEU A 217 3.53 -14.79 -0.68
CA LEU A 217 3.69 -15.41 0.63
C LEU A 217 2.37 -15.85 1.26
N GLU A 218 1.35 -15.01 1.17
CA GLU A 218 0.14 -15.13 1.99
C GLU A 218 -1.07 -15.67 1.22
N ILE A 219 -1.06 -15.56 -0.12
CA ILE A 219 -2.21 -15.90 -0.98
C ILE A 219 -1.87 -17.10 -1.86
N GLU A 220 -0.83 -16.98 -2.67
CA GLU A 220 -0.42 -18.01 -3.61
C GLU A 220 0.37 -19.14 -2.92
N ASN A 221 0.85 -18.90 -1.69
CA ASN A 221 1.74 -19.80 -0.95
C ASN A 221 3.04 -20.16 -1.74
N ASP A 222 3.50 -19.25 -2.60
CA ASP A 222 4.76 -19.36 -3.35
C ASP A 222 5.90 -18.74 -2.53
N ASN A 223 6.42 -19.52 -1.57
CA ASN A 223 7.50 -19.09 -0.68
C ASN A 223 8.75 -18.64 -1.44
N GLN A 224 9.08 -19.26 -2.58
CA GLN A 224 10.28 -18.93 -3.34
C GLN A 224 10.15 -17.56 -4.01
N LYS A 225 9.02 -17.27 -4.67
CA LYS A 225 8.80 -15.95 -5.25
C LYS A 225 8.72 -14.87 -4.17
N ALA A 226 8.08 -15.16 -3.04
CA ALA A 226 8.05 -14.25 -1.90
C ALA A 226 9.45 -13.95 -1.35
N LEU A 227 10.25 -15.00 -1.12
CA LEU A 227 11.62 -14.90 -0.61
C LEU A 227 12.48 -13.99 -1.51
N ASN A 228 12.44 -14.22 -2.82
CA ASN A 228 13.19 -13.41 -3.79
C ASN A 228 12.87 -11.92 -3.67
N LYS A 229 11.59 -11.57 -3.46
CA LYS A 229 11.17 -10.17 -3.33
C LYS A 229 11.55 -9.59 -1.96
N PHE A 230 11.36 -10.32 -0.86
CA PHE A 230 11.77 -9.86 0.47
C PHE A 230 13.29 -9.73 0.62
N GLN A 231 14.08 -10.56 -0.06
CA GLN A 231 15.53 -10.40 -0.13
C GLN A 231 15.93 -9.12 -0.87
N LYS A 232 15.26 -8.80 -1.99
CA LYS A 232 15.47 -7.53 -2.71
C LYS A 232 15.18 -6.32 -1.80
N LEU A 233 14.06 -6.36 -1.07
CA LEU A 233 13.68 -5.29 -0.13
C LEU A 233 14.64 -5.19 1.06
N SER A 234 15.08 -6.31 1.62
CA SER A 234 16.03 -6.32 2.75
C SER A 234 17.41 -5.79 2.37
N LYS A 235 17.83 -5.98 1.11
CA LYS A 235 19.07 -5.36 0.58
C LYS A 235 18.92 -3.85 0.40
N LEU A 236 17.74 -3.39 -0.04
CA LEU A 236 17.49 -1.97 -0.25
C LEU A 236 17.28 -1.20 1.05
N PHE A 237 16.66 -1.83 2.05
CA PHE A 237 16.37 -1.25 3.36
C PHE A 237 16.96 -2.12 4.48
N PRO A 238 18.30 -2.12 4.65
CA PRO A 238 18.97 -2.97 5.60
C PRO A 238 18.67 -2.62 7.07
N GLY A 239 18.07 -1.47 7.38
CA GLY A 239 17.58 -1.14 8.72
C GLY A 239 16.22 -1.77 9.05
N ASN A 240 15.45 -2.20 8.05
CA ASN A 240 14.09 -2.69 8.24
C ASN A 240 14.07 -4.10 8.85
N ASN A 241 13.76 -4.20 10.14
CA ASN A 241 13.70 -5.49 10.82
C ASN A 241 12.54 -6.36 10.36
N ILE A 242 11.43 -5.78 9.90
CA ILE A 242 10.27 -6.55 9.42
C ILE A 242 10.64 -7.33 8.16
N PHE A 243 11.35 -6.72 7.21
CA PHE A 243 11.81 -7.40 5.99
C PHE A 243 12.79 -8.53 6.32
N LYS A 244 13.77 -8.27 7.19
CA LYS A 244 14.75 -9.28 7.63
C LYS A 244 14.08 -10.49 8.30
N LEU A 245 13.23 -10.22 9.29
CA LEU A 245 12.52 -11.27 10.04
C LEU A 245 11.63 -12.09 9.10
N THR A 246 11.00 -11.45 8.11
CA THR A 246 10.20 -12.14 7.11
C THR A 246 11.05 -13.09 6.26
N VAL A 247 12.22 -12.64 5.77
CA VAL A 247 13.17 -13.51 5.05
C VAL A 247 13.55 -14.73 5.89
N THR A 248 13.98 -14.52 7.14
CA THR A 248 14.33 -15.61 8.06
C THR A 248 13.17 -16.58 8.29
N SER A 249 11.95 -16.06 8.46
CA SER A 249 10.76 -16.88 8.68
C SER A 249 10.40 -17.76 7.48
N ILE A 250 10.64 -17.29 6.25
CA ILE A 250 10.37 -18.07 5.03
C ILE A 250 11.44 -19.15 4.85
N THR A 251 12.71 -18.83 5.10
CA THR A 251 13.83 -19.78 4.96
C THR A 251 13.74 -20.96 5.94
N ASN A 252 13.09 -20.76 7.09
CA ASN A 252 12.97 -21.78 8.13
C ASN A 252 11.68 -22.63 8.05
N ARG A 253 10.85 -22.45 7.01
CA ARG A 253 9.64 -23.25 6.74
C ARG A 253 9.95 -24.40 5.80
#